data_AF-A0AAW7EDJ2-F1
#
_entry.id   AF-A0AAW7EDJ2-F1
#
_cell.length_a   1.000
_cell.length_b   1.000
_cell.length_c   1.000
_cell.angle_alpha   90.00
_cell.angle_beta   90.00
_cell.angle_gamma   90.00
#
_symmetry.space_group_name_H-M   'P 1'
#
loop_
_entity.id
_entity.type
_entity.pdbx_description
1 polymer ?
#
loop_
_entity_poly.entity_id
_entity_poly.type
_entity_poly.pdbx_seq_one_letter_code
_entity_poly.pdbx_strand_id
1 'polypeptide(L)' 'MKPEIIEALALELTKATINERSKNESAFDITDAELWVHVYLESLEQIKKGYEEQSTEQSLNDWKKL' A
#
# COMPACT_ATOMS: atom_id res chain seq x y z
N MET A 1 -5.04 -12.12 3.77
CA MET A 1 -5.97 -11.35 2.91
C MET A 1 -5.94 -12.00 1.54
N LYS A 2 -7.04 -11.98 0.77
CA LYS A 2 -7.03 -12.56 -0.58
C LYS A 2 -6.12 -11.74 -1.52
N PRO A 3 -5.38 -12.35 -2.45
CA PRO A 3 -4.47 -11.64 -3.35
C PRO A 3 -5.14 -10.51 -4.12
N GLU A 4 -6.36 -10.72 -4.62
CA GLU A 4 -7.09 -9.73 -5.43
C GLU A 4 -7.45 -8.48 -4.62
N ILE A 5 -7.64 -8.62 -3.31
CA ILE A 5 -7.91 -7.49 -2.41
C ILE A 5 -6.62 -6.70 -2.16
N ILE A 6 -5.48 -7.40 -2.00
CA ILE A 6 -4.18 -6.73 -1.83
C ILE A 6 -3.84 -5.93 -3.09
N GLU A 7 -4.05 -6.50 -4.27
CA GLU A 7 -3.80 -5.82 -5.55
C GLU A 7 -4.74 -4.62 -5.75
N ALA A 8 -6.03 -4.76 -5.46
CA ALA A 8 -6.99 -3.66 -5.55
C ALA A 8 -6.62 -2.50 -4.62
N LEU A 9 -6.29 -2.81 -3.36
CA LEU A 9 -5.87 -1.80 -2.39
C LEU A 9 -4.56 -1.12 -2.80
N ALA A 10 -3.61 -1.88 -3.38
CA ALA A 10 -2.35 -1.32 -3.86
C ALA A 10 -2.57 -0.36 -5.02
N LEU A 11 -3.48 -0.68 -5.96
CA LEU A 11 -3.86 0.23 -7.04
C LEU A 11 -4.51 1.52 -6.52
N GLU A 12 -5.37 1.44 -5.51
CA GLU A 12 -5.98 2.62 -4.89
C GLU A 12 -4.95 3.49 -4.17
N LEU A 13 -4.06 2.89 -3.38
CA LEU A 13 -2.99 3.61 -2.68
C LEU A 13 -2.00 4.25 -3.66
N THR A 14 -1.66 3.56 -4.76
CA THR A 14 -0.82 4.11 -5.83
C THR A 14 -1.42 5.39 -6.40
N LYS A 15 -2.70 5.36 -6.76
CA LYS A 15 -3.42 6.52 -7.30
C LYS A 15 -3.47 7.67 -6.29
N ALA A 16 -3.71 7.36 -5.02
CA ALA A 16 -3.76 8.38 -3.96
C ALA A 16 -2.40 9.06 -3.79
N THR A 17 -1.32 8.29 -3.72
CA THR A 17 0.05 8.79 -3.56
C THR A 17 0.48 9.65 -4.75
N ILE A 18 0.26 9.19 -5.98
CA ILE A 18 0.60 9.96 -7.20
C ILE A 18 -0.22 11.24 -7.27
N ASN A 19 -1.52 11.18 -6.99
CA ASN A 19 -2.38 12.37 -6.97
C ASN A 19 -1.90 13.39 -5.93
N GLU A 20 -1.50 12.95 -4.73
CA GLU A 20 -0.99 13.85 -3.71
C GLU A 20 0.35 14.49 -4.10
N ARG A 21 1.29 13.70 -4.62
CA ARG A 21 2.58 14.21 -5.12
C ARG A 21 2.38 15.21 -6.24
N SER A 22 1.48 14.94 -7.19
CA SER A 22 1.20 15.84 -8.32
C SER A 22 0.72 17.23 -7.91
N LYS A 23 0.09 17.38 -6.74
CA LYS A 23 -0.35 18.68 -6.21
C LYS A 23 0.79 19.47 -5.55
N ASN A 24 1.79 18.75 -5.03
CA ASN A 24 2.82 19.32 -4.15
C ASN A 24 4.19 19.43 -4.83
N GLU A 25 4.42 18.72 -5.93
CA GLU A 25 5.69 18.66 -6.66
C GLU A 25 5.55 19.36 -8.02
N SER A 26 6.28 20.46 -8.21
CA SER A 26 6.18 21.35 -9.38
C SER A 26 6.71 20.76 -10.70
N ALA A 27 7.44 19.66 -10.67
CA ALA A 27 8.00 18.98 -11.84
C ALA A 27 7.57 17.49 -11.94
N PHE A 28 6.42 17.15 -11.37
CA PHE A 28 5.94 15.76 -11.30
C PHE A 28 5.20 15.34 -12.57
N ASP A 29 5.81 14.44 -13.34
CA ASP A 29 5.20 13.87 -14.54
C ASP A 29 4.34 12.65 -14.20
N ILE A 30 3.02 12.85 -14.11
CA ILE A 30 2.07 11.77 -13.87
C ILE A 30 1.97 10.77 -15.03
N THR A 31 2.59 11.04 -16.19
CA THR A 31 2.54 10.16 -17.36
C THR A 31 3.71 9.18 -17.42
N ASP A 32 4.69 9.30 -16.53
CA ASP A 32 5.83 8.40 -16.43
C ASP A 32 5.42 7.02 -15.91
N ALA A 33 5.44 6.01 -16.78
CA ALA A 33 5.07 4.64 -16.43
C ALA A 33 6.01 4.00 -15.38
N GLU A 34 7.30 4.35 -15.36
CA GLU A 34 8.26 3.79 -14.39
C GLU A 34 7.92 4.26 -12.97
N LEU A 35 7.53 5.53 -12.84
CA LEU A 35 7.02 6.10 -11.59
C LEU A 35 5.78 5.34 -11.09
N TRP A 36 4.80 5.05 -11.96
CA TRP A 36 3.61 4.29 -11.56
C TRP A 36 3.95 2.88 -11.06
N VAL A 37 4.84 2.18 -11.76
CA VAL A 37 5.29 0.84 -11.36
C VAL A 37 6.01 0.90 -10.01
N HIS A 38 6.90 1.87 -9.83
CA HIS A 38 7.66 2.03 -8.59
C HIS A 38 6.73 2.27 -7.38
N VAL A 39 5.83 3.24 -7.48
CA VAL A 39 4.89 3.56 -6.40
C VAL A 39 3.91 2.40 -6.12
N TYR A 40 3.54 1.64 -7.15
CA TYR A 40 2.72 0.44 -6.98
C TYR A 40 3.42 -0.66 -6.18
N LEU A 41 4.70 -0.91 -6.45
CA LEU A 41 5.49 -1.89 -5.70
C LEU A 41 5.63 -1.49 -4.22
N GLU A 42 5.88 -0.20 -3.95
CA GLU A 42 5.92 0.32 -2.58
C GLU A 42 4.55 0.18 -1.88
N SER A 43 3.47 0.47 -2.58
CA SER A 43 2.10 0.33 -2.06
C SER A 43 1.78 -1.12 -1.71
N LEU A 44 2.18 -2.07 -2.56
CA LEU A 44 2.04 -3.51 -2.29
C LEU A 44 2.80 -3.93 -1.03
N GLU A 45 4.03 -3.46 -0.85
CA GLU A 45 4.84 -3.77 0.33
C GLU A 45 4.20 -3.21 1.61
N GLN A 46 3.76 -1.96 1.59
CA GLN A 46 3.10 -1.31 2.73
C GLN A 46 1.83 -2.05 3.17
N ILE A 47 0.98 -2.46 2.22
CA ILE A 47 -0.26 -3.19 2.53
C ILE A 47 0.04 -4.57 3.10
N LYS A 48 0.99 -5.30 2.52
CA LYS A 48 1.39 -6.62 3.02
C LYS A 48 1.93 -6.52 4.44
N LYS A 49 2.82 -5.57 4.69
CA LYS A 49 3.37 -5.31 6.02
C LYS A 49 2.29 -4.95 7.03
N GLY A 50 1.41 -4.01 6.70
CA GLY A 50 0.30 -3.62 7.58
C GLY A 50 -0.65 -4.79 7.89
N TYR A 51 -0.88 -5.68 6.93
CA TYR A 51 -1.67 -6.89 7.16
C TYR A 51 -0.96 -7.91 8.08
N GLU A 52 0.34 -8.13 7.87
CA GLU A 52 1.14 -9.04 8.72
C GLU A 52 1.24 -8.53 10.17
N GLU A 53 1.45 -7.23 10.36
CA GLU A 53 1.49 -6.59 11.68
C GLU A 53 0.16 -6.76 12.41
N GLN A 54 -0.97 -6.46 11.76
CA GLN A 54 -2.29 -6.67 12.34
C GLN A 54 -2.58 -8.14 12.65
N SER A 55 -2.18 -9.06 11.77
CA SER A 55 -2.35 -10.50 12.01
C SER A 55 -1.53 -10.97 13.22
N THR A 56 -0.32 -10.44 13.38
CA THR A 56 0.57 -10.79 14.49
C THR A 56 0.03 -10.25 15.81
N GLU A 57 -0.42 -8.99 15.85
CA GLU A 57 -1.06 -8.38 17.02
C GLU A 57 -2.36 -9.10 17.42
N GLN A 58 -3.19 -9.47 16.43
CA GLN A 58 -4.39 -10.26 16.67
C GLN A 58 -4.04 -11.60 17.33
N SER A 59 -3.05 -12.33 16.81
CA SER A 59 -2.63 -13.63 17.36
C SER A 59 -2.09 -13.52 18.79
N LEU A 60 -1.32 -12.46 19.09
CA LEU A 60 -0.80 -12.20 20.44
C LEU A 60 -1.91 -11.87 21.43
N ASN A 61 -2.92 -11.12 20.99
CA ASN A 61 -4.07 -10.76 21.81
C ASN A 61 -4.99 -11.96 22.09
N ASP A 62 -5.10 -12.90 21.15
CA ASP A 62 -5.87 -14.13 21.34
C ASP A 62 -5.13 -15.11 22.27
N TRP A 63 -3.80 -15.20 22.19
CA TRP A 63 -3.00 -16.02 23.11
C TRP A 63 -3.08 -15.54 24.57
N LYS A 64 -3.07 -14.23 24.82
CA LYS A 64 -3.19 -13.66 26.18
C LYS A 64 -4.55 -13.89 26.86
N LYS A 65 -5.57 -14.33 26.11
CA LYS A 65 -6.92 -14.57 26.63
C LYS A 65 -7.17 -16.04 27.03
N LEU A 66 -6.23 -16.94 26.74
CA LEU A 66 -6.24 -18.36 27.13
C LEU A 66 -5.49 -18.56 28.45
#